data_AF-F5W0M9-F1
#
_entry.id   AF-F5W0M9-F1
#
_cell.length_a   1.000
_cell.length_b   1.000
_cell.length_c   1.000
_cell.angle_alpha   90.00
_cell.angle_beta   90.00
_cell.angle_gamma   90.00
#
_symmetry.space_group_name_H-M   'P 1'
#
loop_
_entity.id
_entity.type
_entity.pdbx_description
1 polymer ?
#
loop_
_entity_poly.entity_id
_entity_poly.type
_entity_poly.pdbx_seq_one_letter_code
_entity_poly.pdbx_strand_id
1 'polypeptide(L)'
;MSNKKKFSIFSFLICVLTTIFVFSLNKTFAETPEVSVTGKFADTITVVNVTSNEGGNLNWDLEQWATFRINATYDLAGKNVKAGDQTTVTVPDALIITSDSFEIRDINTNEIIAHATVDAENKKLTLTYTDYVEKHSDTNGSFFFYARIDFKKHPQQGEIPIEVTVNSVTKVAGKVTFKGIGDGNPRLLTKTSWVNSGNHKEVQYTISVNRNKQNIKGVTIEDHLRFTNASYVKDSIKVIKGKFSYETGEWVFSDRVDVTDQHKITISEDGQSFVIDLGDITDQDQYRIDYKVQLNYEPVDGELLKNEATLKGKEIESKDVTNIAAVQVAGGSGVGYVFTINVHKVDDANQPIKGAKFKVVREANNQVIGEYETDENGNITVNALLKDKYILTETEAPAGFVIKDADTVVNVEDFGTDHAVTKTIVNPKEETTTTTTTTSTTTTTEAPTTSTTTTTEAPTTSTTTTEAPTTSTTTTEAPTTSTTTTEAPTTSTTTTEAPTTSTTTTEAPTTSTTTTEAPTTSTTTTEAPTTSTTTTEAPITSTTTTTPEVPTPSSSSETTTTSTAPSVSSETTTTEEKPGLPNTGESKGTLFTIIGAVTLISSIVLVAILHKSKKD
;
A
#
# COMPACT_ATOMS: atom_id res chain seq x y z
N MET A 1 9.33 73.28 -3.20
CA MET A 1 7.91 72.85 -3.08
C MET A 1 7.45 73.16 -1.67
N SER A 2 6.40 73.97 -1.46
CA SER A 2 6.05 74.47 -0.12
C SER A 2 5.45 73.40 0.81
N ASN A 3 5.56 73.60 2.12
CA ASN A 3 5.15 72.61 3.14
C ASN A 3 3.66 72.22 3.05
N LYS A 4 2.78 73.08 2.51
CA LYS A 4 1.37 72.71 2.22
C LYS A 4 1.24 71.57 1.20
N LYS A 5 2.10 71.50 0.17
CA LYS A 5 2.08 70.39 -0.80
C LYS A 5 2.56 69.07 -0.18
N LYS A 6 3.55 69.10 0.72
CA LYS A 6 4.00 67.89 1.44
C LYS A 6 2.90 67.32 2.35
N PHE A 7 2.17 68.17 3.06
CA PHE A 7 1.07 67.73 3.94
C PHE A 7 -0.10 67.13 3.16
N SER A 8 -0.44 67.70 2.00
CA SER A 8 -1.50 67.16 1.13
C SER A 8 -1.15 65.78 0.57
N ILE A 9 0.11 65.54 0.20
CA ILE A 9 0.57 64.24 -0.33
C ILE A 9 0.58 63.18 0.79
N PHE A 10 1.01 63.55 2.01
CA PHE A 10 1.04 62.64 3.15
C PHE A 10 -0.38 62.23 3.60
N SER A 11 -1.33 63.17 3.62
CA SER A 11 -2.73 62.89 3.93
C SER A 11 -3.41 62.00 2.86
N PHE A 12 -3.08 62.20 1.58
CA PHE A 12 -3.56 61.34 0.50
C PHE A 12 -3.00 59.91 0.61
N LEU A 13 -1.71 59.77 0.92
CA LEU A 13 -1.07 58.46 1.10
C LEU A 13 -1.67 57.69 2.29
N ILE A 14 -2.00 58.37 3.38
CA ILE A 14 -2.69 57.76 4.54
C ILE A 14 -4.11 57.32 4.17
N CYS A 15 -4.87 58.11 3.39
CA CYS A 15 -6.19 57.68 2.90
C CYS A 15 -6.10 56.46 1.97
N VAL A 16 -5.08 56.39 1.11
CA VAL A 16 -4.84 55.22 0.24
C VAL A 16 -4.45 53.98 1.05
N LEU A 17 -3.58 54.11 2.06
CA LEU A 17 -3.24 52.99 2.93
C LEU A 17 -4.44 52.51 3.76
N THR A 18 -5.29 53.41 4.28
CA THR A 18 -6.48 52.99 5.04
C THR A 18 -7.55 52.35 4.15
N THR A 19 -7.76 52.80 2.91
CA THR A 19 -8.66 52.10 1.98
C THR A 19 -8.13 50.74 1.56
N ILE A 20 -6.82 50.59 1.32
CA ILE A 20 -6.19 49.29 1.06
C ILE A 20 -6.33 48.35 2.27
N PHE A 21 -6.20 48.86 3.49
CA PHE A 21 -6.37 48.05 4.71
C PHE A 21 -7.83 47.61 4.91
N VAL A 22 -8.81 48.48 4.63
CA VAL A 22 -10.25 48.12 4.71
C VAL A 22 -10.65 47.12 3.61
N PHE A 23 -10.11 47.25 2.39
CA PHE A 23 -10.30 46.22 1.35
C PHE A 23 -9.56 44.92 1.64
N SER A 24 -8.48 44.94 2.43
CA SER A 24 -7.76 43.73 2.86
C SER A 24 -8.51 42.97 3.97
N LEU A 25 -9.31 43.66 4.78
CA LEU A 25 -10.18 43.05 5.81
C LEU A 25 -11.53 42.56 5.25
N ASN A 26 -11.96 43.07 4.10
CA ASN A 26 -13.17 42.64 3.39
C ASN A 26 -12.88 41.71 2.20
N LYS A 27 -11.80 40.92 2.26
CA LYS A 27 -11.82 39.63 1.57
C LYS A 27 -12.85 38.76 2.27
N THR A 28 -14.09 38.81 1.78
CA THR A 28 -14.96 37.62 1.80
C THR A 28 -14.12 36.50 1.19
N PHE A 29 -13.64 35.59 2.03
CA PHE A 29 -13.16 34.32 1.52
C PHE A 29 -14.32 33.76 0.71
N ALA A 30 -14.10 33.54 -0.58
CA ALA A 30 -14.88 32.53 -1.25
C ALA A 30 -14.63 31.27 -0.43
N GLU A 31 -15.69 30.72 0.15
CA GLU A 31 -15.65 29.39 0.74
C GLU A 31 -15.19 28.46 -0.39
N THR A 32 -13.89 28.16 -0.40
CA THR A 32 -13.42 26.89 -0.95
C THR A 32 -14.36 25.85 -0.37
N PRO A 33 -15.05 25.02 -1.18
CA PRO A 33 -16.00 24.07 -0.64
C PRO A 33 -15.27 23.26 0.42
N GLU A 34 -15.62 23.52 1.68
CA GLU A 34 -15.06 22.82 2.80
C GLU A 34 -15.59 21.41 2.60
N VAL A 35 -14.71 20.51 2.13
CA VAL A 35 -15.04 19.10 1.97
C VAL A 35 -15.37 18.66 3.37
N SER A 36 -16.66 18.58 3.67
CA SER A 36 -17.12 18.26 5.01
C SER A 36 -16.54 16.91 5.34
N VAL A 37 -15.58 16.89 6.26
CA VAL A 37 -14.97 15.64 6.72
C VAL A 37 -16.00 14.96 7.60
N THR A 38 -16.92 14.25 6.95
CA THR A 38 -18.03 13.52 7.58
C THR A 38 -17.55 12.28 8.32
N GLY A 39 -16.31 11.86 8.07
CA GLY A 39 -15.65 10.72 8.69
C GLY A 39 -14.95 11.04 10.01
N LYS A 40 -14.93 10.05 10.90
CA LYS A 40 -14.23 10.06 12.17
C LYS A 40 -12.76 9.66 11.98
N PHE A 41 -11.88 10.13 12.87
CA PHE A 41 -10.53 9.57 12.99
C PHE A 41 -10.54 8.19 13.64
N ALA A 42 -9.99 7.19 12.97
CA ALA A 42 -9.81 5.84 13.48
C ALA A 42 -8.33 5.56 13.79
N ASP A 43 -8.03 5.02 14.97
CA ASP A 43 -6.67 4.58 15.36
C ASP A 43 -6.40 3.17 14.82
N THR A 44 -6.04 3.09 13.54
CA THR A 44 -5.97 1.84 12.78
C THR A 44 -4.55 1.29 12.69
N ILE A 45 -3.52 2.14 12.71
CA ILE A 45 -2.13 1.72 12.54
C ILE A 45 -1.61 1.05 13.81
N THR A 46 -1.18 -0.21 13.70
CA THR A 46 -0.60 -0.97 14.81
C THR A 46 0.91 -0.72 14.87
N VAL A 47 1.62 -1.05 13.79
CA VAL A 47 3.08 -0.99 13.64
C VAL A 47 3.47 0.05 12.59
N VAL A 48 4.59 0.75 12.83
CA VAL A 48 5.30 1.55 11.81
C VAL A 48 6.78 1.19 11.88
N ASN A 49 7.46 1.07 10.75
CA ASN A 49 8.91 0.84 10.68
C ASN A 49 9.54 1.47 9.43
N VAL A 50 10.87 1.60 9.42
CA VAL A 50 11.65 2.00 8.24
C VAL A 50 12.41 0.81 7.64
N THR A 51 12.42 0.72 6.31
CA THR A 51 13.22 -0.25 5.54
C THR A 51 13.94 0.48 4.39
N SER A 52 14.84 -0.23 3.70
CA SER A 52 15.47 0.28 2.49
C SER A 52 14.44 0.62 1.41
N ASN A 53 14.86 1.35 0.38
CA ASN A 53 14.09 1.55 -0.85
C ASN A 53 13.63 0.23 -1.51
N GLU A 54 14.33 -0.87 -1.27
CA GLU A 54 14.06 -2.23 -1.75
C GLU A 54 13.21 -3.08 -0.76
N GLY A 55 12.79 -2.51 0.38
CA GLY A 55 11.98 -3.21 1.39
C GLY A 55 12.77 -4.07 2.38
N GLY A 56 14.10 -4.09 2.31
CA GLY A 56 14.99 -4.84 3.21
C GLY A 56 15.52 -4.03 4.39
N ASN A 57 16.46 -4.60 5.16
CA ASN A 57 17.11 -3.89 6.26
C ASN A 57 17.89 -2.65 5.76
N LEU A 58 17.63 -1.48 6.34
CA LEU A 58 18.41 -0.27 6.11
C LEU A 58 19.57 -0.21 7.11
N ASN A 59 20.76 -0.65 6.68
CA ASN A 59 21.95 -0.74 7.54
C ASN A 59 23.16 0.07 7.00
N TRP A 60 22.91 1.04 6.12
CA TRP A 60 23.90 1.97 5.57
C TRP A 60 23.47 3.42 5.78
N ASP A 61 24.46 4.33 5.78
CA ASP A 61 24.20 5.76 5.84
C ASP A 61 23.58 6.24 4.52
N LEU A 62 22.42 6.90 4.61
CA LEU A 62 21.75 7.57 3.51
C LEU A 62 22.63 8.70 2.98
N GLU A 63 22.86 8.67 1.66
CA GLU A 63 23.47 9.79 0.94
C GLU A 63 22.42 10.88 0.68
N GLN A 64 22.88 12.03 0.21
CA GLN A 64 21.96 13.05 -0.29
C GLN A 64 21.10 12.44 -1.41
N TRP A 65 19.78 12.72 -1.39
CA TRP A 65 18.77 12.16 -2.30
C TRP A 65 18.45 10.67 -2.12
N ALA A 66 19.13 9.94 -1.25
CA ALA A 66 18.78 8.56 -0.95
C ALA A 66 17.37 8.49 -0.33
N THR A 67 16.55 7.62 -0.92
CA THR A 67 15.18 7.33 -0.50
C THR A 67 15.13 6.04 0.30
N PHE A 68 14.13 5.92 1.15
CA PHE A 68 13.84 4.74 1.97
C PHE A 68 12.32 4.58 2.12
N ARG A 69 11.86 3.42 2.57
CA ARG A 69 10.42 3.16 2.78
C ARG A 69 10.04 3.40 4.24
N ILE A 70 8.87 4.00 4.45
CA ILE A 70 8.13 3.95 5.70
C ILE A 70 6.99 2.96 5.50
N ASN A 71 6.98 1.88 6.28
CA ASN A 71 5.98 0.83 6.23
C ASN A 71 5.05 0.93 7.44
N ALA A 72 3.77 0.68 7.24
CA ALA A 72 2.76 0.68 8.29
C ALA A 72 1.83 -0.53 8.17
N THR A 73 1.53 -1.16 9.30
CA THR A 73 0.51 -2.21 9.41
C THR A 73 -0.76 -1.60 9.99
N TYR A 74 -1.91 -1.89 9.41
CA TYR A 74 -3.21 -1.43 9.89
C TYR A 74 -4.12 -2.61 10.23
N ASP A 75 -4.98 -2.37 11.21
CA ASP A 75 -6.02 -3.30 11.65
C ASP A 75 -7.29 -2.48 11.94
N LEU A 76 -8.41 -2.88 11.35
CA LEU A 76 -9.73 -2.25 11.49
C LEU A 76 -10.67 -3.08 12.38
N ALA A 77 -10.27 -4.30 12.77
CA ALA A 77 -11.10 -5.24 13.53
C ALA A 77 -11.60 -4.62 14.85
N GLY A 78 -12.91 -4.71 15.10
CA GLY A 78 -13.55 -4.15 16.30
C GLY A 78 -13.57 -2.61 16.40
N LYS A 79 -13.03 -1.87 15.42
CA LYS A 79 -12.93 -0.39 15.49
C LYS A 79 -14.16 0.35 14.94
N ASN A 80 -15.13 -0.39 14.37
CA ASN A 80 -16.38 0.12 13.78
C ASN A 80 -16.15 1.27 12.78
N VAL A 81 -15.13 1.13 11.93
CA VAL A 81 -14.81 2.07 10.84
C VAL A 81 -15.96 2.09 9.82
N LYS A 82 -16.17 3.25 9.20
CA LYS A 82 -17.22 3.52 8.22
C LYS A 82 -16.66 4.10 6.92
N ALA A 83 -17.48 4.08 5.87
CA ALA A 83 -17.14 4.73 4.62
C ALA A 83 -16.89 6.23 4.84
N GLY A 84 -15.74 6.74 4.37
CA GLY A 84 -15.31 8.13 4.54
C GLY A 84 -14.59 8.43 5.85
N ASP A 85 -14.53 7.50 6.82
CA ASP A 85 -13.62 7.61 7.97
C ASP A 85 -12.17 7.70 7.52
N GLN A 86 -11.33 8.31 8.35
CA GLN A 86 -9.95 8.61 7.98
C GLN A 86 -8.93 8.20 9.03
N THR A 87 -7.73 7.88 8.54
CA THR A 87 -6.52 7.78 9.35
C THR A 87 -5.42 8.62 8.69
N THR A 88 -4.83 9.54 9.46
CA THR A 88 -3.76 10.41 8.97
C THR A 88 -2.42 9.96 9.51
N VAL A 89 -1.37 10.10 8.70
CA VAL A 89 -0.01 9.69 9.01
C VAL A 89 0.93 10.83 8.61
N THR A 90 1.54 11.49 9.58
CA THR A 90 2.46 12.62 9.36
C THR A 90 3.89 12.23 9.67
N VAL A 91 4.83 12.58 8.78
CA VAL A 91 6.27 12.32 8.96
C VAL A 91 6.98 13.54 9.57
N PRO A 92 8.13 13.38 10.25
CA PRO A 92 8.77 14.49 10.97
C PRO A 92 9.39 15.47 9.98
N ASP A 93 9.63 16.72 10.41
CA ASP A 93 10.06 17.79 9.50
C ASP A 93 11.46 17.58 8.88
N ALA A 94 12.24 16.63 9.40
CA ALA A 94 13.49 16.17 8.80
C ALA A 94 13.29 15.35 7.49
N LEU A 95 12.06 14.97 7.14
CA LEU A 95 11.75 14.16 5.95
C LEU A 95 10.95 14.91 4.88
N ILE A 96 10.98 14.38 3.66
CA ILE A 96 10.10 14.72 2.54
C ILE A 96 9.47 13.41 2.05
N ILE A 97 8.14 13.38 1.88
CA ILE A 97 7.44 12.28 1.20
C ILE A 97 7.69 12.42 -0.31
N THR A 98 8.12 11.34 -0.98
CA THR A 98 8.45 11.35 -2.42
C THR A 98 7.51 10.50 -3.27
N SER A 99 6.54 9.83 -2.66
CA SER A 99 5.52 9.04 -3.37
C SER A 99 4.31 9.86 -3.77
N ASP A 100 3.68 9.42 -4.87
CA ASP A 100 2.34 9.84 -5.26
C ASP A 100 1.26 9.21 -4.36
N SER A 101 0.01 9.66 -4.54
CA SER A 101 -1.17 9.04 -3.92
C SER A 101 -1.44 7.66 -4.53
N PHE A 102 -1.93 6.72 -3.72
CA PHE A 102 -2.11 5.32 -4.11
C PHE A 102 -3.38 4.72 -3.49
N GLU A 103 -3.69 3.47 -3.84
CA GLU A 103 -4.84 2.74 -3.32
C GLU A 103 -4.38 1.52 -2.51
N ILE A 104 -5.11 1.21 -1.45
CA ILE A 104 -4.96 -0.02 -0.67
C ILE A 104 -6.08 -0.96 -1.10
N ARG A 105 -5.74 -2.16 -1.58
CA ARG A 105 -6.71 -3.12 -2.15
C ARG A 105 -6.71 -4.46 -1.40
N ASP A 106 -7.87 -5.12 -1.39
CA ASP A 106 -7.97 -6.51 -0.94
C ASP A 106 -7.26 -7.43 -1.94
N ILE A 107 -6.40 -8.34 -1.45
CA ILE A 107 -5.59 -9.22 -2.32
C ILE A 107 -6.40 -10.32 -3.02
N ASN A 108 -7.60 -10.64 -2.54
CA ASN A 108 -8.46 -11.71 -3.05
C ASN A 108 -9.54 -11.16 -3.99
N THR A 109 -10.19 -10.04 -3.62
CA THR A 109 -11.29 -9.44 -4.39
C THR A 109 -10.85 -8.29 -5.30
N ASN A 110 -9.65 -7.73 -5.08
CA ASN A 110 -9.13 -6.53 -5.74
C ASN A 110 -9.98 -5.26 -5.52
N GLU A 111 -10.95 -5.30 -4.60
CA GLU A 111 -11.72 -4.13 -4.17
C GLU A 111 -10.83 -3.15 -3.39
N ILE A 112 -11.17 -1.86 -3.44
CA ILE A 112 -10.41 -0.81 -2.77
C ILE A 112 -10.87 -0.73 -1.32
N ILE A 113 -9.95 -0.92 -0.37
CA ILE A 113 -10.16 -0.80 1.08
C ILE A 113 -10.06 0.68 1.50
N ALA A 114 -9.06 1.40 0.95
CA ALA A 114 -8.85 2.82 1.22
C ALA A 114 -8.11 3.53 0.08
N HIS A 115 -8.40 4.82 -0.10
CA HIS A 115 -7.59 5.72 -0.92
C HIS A 115 -6.57 6.44 -0.03
N ALA A 116 -5.29 6.38 -0.39
CA ALA A 116 -4.18 6.97 0.35
C ALA A 116 -3.68 8.23 -0.36
N THR A 117 -4.15 9.40 0.11
CA THR A 117 -3.84 10.70 -0.50
C THR A 117 -2.60 11.32 0.15
N VAL A 118 -1.62 11.73 -0.66
CA VAL A 118 -0.40 12.40 -0.22
C VAL A 118 -0.54 13.92 -0.30
N ASP A 119 -0.30 14.59 0.82
CA ASP A 119 -0.05 16.02 0.95
C ASP A 119 1.44 16.22 1.29
N ALA A 120 2.24 16.44 0.24
CA ALA A 120 3.69 16.56 0.36
C ALA A 120 4.13 17.86 1.05
N GLU A 121 3.32 18.93 0.96
CA GLU A 121 3.62 20.22 1.60
C GLU A 121 3.47 20.13 3.12
N ASN A 122 2.39 19.50 3.60
CA ASN A 122 2.14 19.26 5.02
C ASN A 122 2.75 17.94 5.54
N LYS A 123 3.55 17.25 4.71
CA LYS A 123 4.28 16.02 5.06
C LYS A 123 3.36 14.92 5.61
N LYS A 124 2.18 14.79 5.01
CA LYS A 124 1.03 14.02 5.53
C LYS A 124 0.46 13.08 4.47
N LEU A 125 0.23 11.83 4.86
CA LEU A 125 -0.61 10.86 4.15
C LEU A 125 -1.99 10.81 4.83
N THR A 126 -3.06 10.68 4.05
CA THR A 126 -4.44 10.53 4.55
C THR A 126 -5.08 9.31 3.91
N LEU A 127 -5.33 8.27 4.69
CA LEU A 127 -6.13 7.11 4.29
C LEU A 127 -7.60 7.48 4.46
N THR A 128 -8.41 7.36 3.40
CA THR A 128 -9.87 7.47 3.45
C THR A 128 -10.48 6.12 3.14
N TYR A 129 -11.21 5.54 4.09
CA TYR A 129 -11.80 4.21 3.96
C TYR A 129 -13.02 4.23 3.03
N THR A 130 -13.18 3.18 2.22
CA THR A 130 -14.34 3.01 1.33
C THR A 130 -15.49 2.30 2.06
N ASP A 131 -16.59 2.00 1.35
CA ASP A 131 -17.67 1.13 1.85
C ASP A 131 -17.27 -0.35 1.99
N TYR A 132 -16.09 -0.74 1.53
CA TYR A 132 -15.53 -2.08 1.73
C TYR A 132 -15.52 -2.47 3.22
N VAL A 133 -15.15 -1.54 4.10
CA VAL A 133 -15.04 -1.77 5.56
C VAL A 133 -16.38 -1.95 6.26
N GLU A 134 -17.49 -1.67 5.56
CA GLU A 134 -18.86 -1.89 6.03
C GLU A 134 -19.46 -3.20 5.52
N LYS A 135 -18.77 -3.88 4.58
CA LYS A 135 -19.17 -5.15 3.96
C LYS A 135 -18.32 -6.33 4.42
N HIS A 136 -17.11 -6.04 4.89
CA HIS A 136 -16.14 -7.04 5.37
C HIS A 136 -15.81 -6.82 6.85
N SER A 137 -15.47 -7.91 7.53
CA SER A 137 -15.02 -7.94 8.93
C SER A 137 -13.57 -8.43 9.05
N ASP A 138 -12.97 -8.23 10.23
CA ASP A 138 -11.57 -8.52 10.53
C ASP A 138 -10.56 -7.91 9.53
N THR A 139 -10.94 -6.79 8.89
CA THR A 139 -10.15 -6.13 7.84
C THR A 139 -8.82 -5.61 8.37
N ASN A 140 -7.71 -6.08 7.81
CA ASN A 140 -6.36 -5.73 8.21
C ASN A 140 -5.39 -5.77 7.01
N GLY A 141 -4.20 -5.20 7.15
CA GLY A 141 -3.22 -5.19 6.07
C GLY A 141 -2.00 -4.33 6.32
N SER A 142 -1.30 -3.95 5.26
CA SER A 142 -0.13 -3.08 5.32
C SER A 142 -0.03 -2.17 4.09
N PHE A 143 0.72 -1.08 4.25
CA PHE A 143 1.11 -0.21 3.15
C PHE A 143 2.50 0.36 3.38
N PHE A 144 3.11 0.87 2.33
CA PHE A 144 4.37 1.59 2.39
C PHE A 144 4.36 2.80 1.47
N PHE A 145 5.18 3.78 1.80
CA PHE A 145 5.46 4.92 0.93
C PHE A 145 6.93 5.33 1.06
N TYR A 146 7.42 6.04 0.05
CA TYR A 146 8.80 6.50 0.00
C TYR A 146 8.98 7.86 0.64
N ALA A 147 10.08 7.99 1.36
CA ALA A 147 10.54 9.25 1.93
C ALA A 147 12.05 9.41 1.72
N ARG A 148 12.54 10.64 1.88
CA ARG A 148 13.98 10.97 1.93
C ARG A 148 14.24 12.05 2.97
N ILE A 149 15.51 12.25 3.32
CA ILE A 149 15.91 13.37 4.20
C ILE A 149 15.69 14.71 3.49
N ASP A 150 15.06 15.64 4.21
CA ASP A 150 15.01 17.07 3.90
C ASP A 150 16.36 17.69 4.28
N PHE A 151 17.41 17.44 3.48
CA PHE A 151 18.76 17.93 3.77
C PHE A 151 18.87 19.46 3.83
N LYS A 152 17.86 20.20 3.33
CA LYS A 152 17.81 21.67 3.46
C LYS A 152 17.44 22.09 4.88
N LYS A 153 16.62 21.29 5.57
CA LYS A 153 16.30 21.45 7.00
C LYS A 153 17.25 20.68 7.93
N HIS A 154 17.80 19.56 7.46
CA HIS A 154 18.73 18.71 8.21
C HIS A 154 20.04 18.45 7.43
N PRO A 155 20.91 19.47 7.27
CA PRO A 155 22.13 19.37 6.45
C PRO A 155 23.27 18.56 7.10
N GLN A 156 23.21 18.34 8.42
CA GLN A 156 24.30 17.76 9.21
C GLN A 156 24.33 16.23 9.14
N GLN A 157 25.52 15.66 9.18
CA GLN A 157 25.73 14.22 9.38
C GLN A 157 25.21 13.78 10.76
N GLY A 158 24.56 12.62 10.84
CA GLY A 158 24.13 12.04 12.11
C GLY A 158 23.00 11.02 12.00
N GLU A 159 22.64 10.41 13.14
CA GLU A 159 21.44 9.60 13.25
C GLU A 159 20.20 10.50 13.43
N ILE A 160 19.13 10.17 12.70
CA ILE A 160 17.84 10.86 12.72
C ILE A 160 16.78 9.85 13.20
N PRO A 161 16.15 10.05 14.37
CA PRO A 161 15.03 9.23 14.80
C PRO A 161 13.83 9.51 13.90
N ILE A 162 13.15 8.45 13.45
CA ILE A 162 11.96 8.57 12.60
C ILE A 162 10.73 8.38 13.49
N GLU A 163 10.12 9.48 13.87
CA GLU A 163 8.88 9.55 14.65
C GLU A 163 7.72 9.88 13.71
N VAL A 164 6.77 8.95 13.59
CA VAL A 164 5.60 9.08 12.70
C VAL A 164 4.35 9.30 13.55
N THR A 165 3.64 10.39 13.31
CA THR A 165 2.41 10.72 14.05
C THR A 165 1.21 10.14 13.31
N VAL A 166 0.53 9.18 13.93
CA VAL A 166 -0.73 8.61 13.43
C VAL A 166 -1.89 9.31 14.14
N ASN A 167 -2.70 10.05 13.39
CA ASN A 167 -3.72 10.98 13.89
C ASN A 167 -3.14 12.03 14.85
N SER A 168 -3.01 11.68 16.14
CA SER A 168 -2.42 12.50 17.21
C SER A 168 -1.49 11.70 18.13
N VAL A 169 -1.14 10.45 17.77
CA VAL A 169 -0.29 9.55 18.55
C VAL A 169 1.03 9.31 17.82
N THR A 170 2.13 9.73 18.43
CA THR A 170 3.48 9.48 17.89
C THR A 170 3.89 8.02 18.06
N LYS A 171 4.33 7.38 16.97
CA LYS A 171 4.93 6.05 16.95
C LYS A 171 6.39 6.15 16.47
N VAL A 172 7.30 5.49 17.17
CA VAL A 172 8.72 5.41 16.76
C VAL A 172 8.85 4.35 15.67
N ALA A 173 9.21 4.77 14.45
CA ALA A 173 9.41 3.90 13.30
C ALA A 173 10.87 3.38 13.18
N GLY A 174 11.76 3.83 14.06
CA GLY A 174 13.18 3.46 14.08
C GLY A 174 14.07 4.68 13.92
N LYS A 175 15.22 4.50 13.26
CA LYS A 175 16.19 5.56 12.97
C LYS A 175 16.84 5.33 11.60
N VAL A 176 17.35 6.40 11.03
CA VAL A 176 18.18 6.36 9.81
C VAL A 176 19.44 7.20 10.03
N THR A 177 20.57 6.82 9.43
CA THR A 177 21.80 7.62 9.49
C THR A 177 21.93 8.41 8.19
N PHE A 178 22.25 9.70 8.28
CA PHE A 178 22.50 10.56 7.12
C PHE A 178 23.98 10.95 7.07
N LYS A 179 24.61 10.84 5.89
CA LYS A 179 26.03 11.22 5.68
C LYS A 179 26.29 12.72 5.78
N GLY A 180 25.25 13.55 5.85
CA GLY A 180 25.36 15.00 5.71
C GLY A 180 25.46 15.45 4.25
N ILE A 181 25.49 16.75 4.04
CA ILE A 181 25.77 17.33 2.71
C ILE A 181 27.27 17.17 2.39
N GLY A 182 27.56 16.55 1.25
CA GLY A 182 28.93 16.39 0.74
C GLY A 182 29.50 17.64 0.08
N ASP A 183 30.67 17.53 -0.56
CA ASP A 183 31.33 18.60 -1.32
C ASP A 183 30.87 18.70 -2.80
N GLY A 184 29.86 17.90 -3.17
CA GLY A 184 29.35 17.77 -4.53
C GLY A 184 30.18 16.87 -5.45
N ASN A 185 31.39 16.45 -5.05
CA ASN A 185 32.30 15.55 -5.76
C ASN A 185 32.34 15.82 -7.30
N PRO A 186 32.97 16.94 -7.73
CA PRO A 186 33.02 17.32 -9.15
C PRO A 186 33.76 16.28 -10.00
N ARG A 187 33.04 15.67 -10.95
CA ARG A 187 33.58 14.66 -11.87
C ARG A 187 33.48 15.12 -13.33
N LEU A 188 34.32 14.54 -14.17
CA LEU A 188 34.31 14.74 -15.62
C LEU A 188 32.99 14.30 -16.26
N LEU A 189 32.42 13.19 -15.79
CA LEU A 189 31.13 12.66 -16.24
C LEU A 189 30.30 12.24 -15.03
N THR A 190 29.04 12.67 -14.99
CA THR A 190 28.03 12.15 -14.06
C THR A 190 26.71 11.97 -14.78
N LYS A 191 25.87 11.07 -14.28
CA LYS A 191 24.58 10.74 -14.85
C LYS A 191 23.55 10.57 -13.74
N THR A 192 22.42 11.25 -13.89
CA THR A 192 21.31 11.24 -12.93
C THR A 192 20.00 10.98 -13.67
N SER A 193 18.99 10.56 -12.93
CA SER A 193 17.67 10.22 -13.46
C SER A 193 16.55 10.72 -12.55
N TRP A 194 15.36 10.88 -13.12
CA TRP A 194 14.13 11.11 -12.40
C TRP A 194 13.00 10.36 -13.10
N VAL A 195 12.38 9.39 -12.42
CA VAL A 195 11.15 8.74 -12.89
C VAL A 195 10.00 9.73 -12.62
N ASN A 196 9.20 10.04 -13.65
CA ASN A 196 8.21 11.12 -13.53
C ASN A 196 7.03 10.68 -12.65
N SER A 197 6.66 11.51 -11.67
CA SER A 197 5.52 11.25 -10.78
C SER A 197 4.22 11.49 -11.55
N GLY A 198 3.20 10.67 -11.30
CA GLY A 198 1.98 10.59 -12.10
C GLY A 198 2.13 9.98 -13.51
N ASN A 199 3.35 9.71 -13.99
CA ASN A 199 3.60 8.94 -15.23
C ASN A 199 4.93 8.20 -15.16
N HIS A 200 4.95 7.06 -14.45
CA HIS A 200 6.15 6.25 -14.26
C HIS A 200 6.76 5.69 -15.57
N LYS A 201 6.05 5.78 -16.70
CA LYS A 201 6.55 5.40 -18.02
C LYS A 201 7.50 6.43 -18.64
N GLU A 202 7.54 7.66 -18.13
CA GLU A 202 8.52 8.66 -18.56
C GLU A 202 9.68 8.74 -17.56
N VAL A 203 10.89 8.44 -18.02
CA VAL A 203 12.12 8.62 -17.25
C VAL A 203 12.94 9.75 -17.86
N GLN A 204 13.19 10.78 -17.07
CA GLN A 204 14.10 11.88 -17.43
C GLN A 204 15.52 11.51 -17.02
N TYR A 205 16.48 11.72 -17.91
CA TYR A 205 17.90 11.54 -17.64
C TYR A 205 18.66 12.84 -17.91
N THR A 206 19.67 13.11 -17.09
CA THR A 206 20.64 14.19 -17.29
C THR A 206 22.04 13.60 -17.22
N ILE A 207 22.82 13.80 -18.27
CA ILE A 207 24.28 13.60 -18.26
C ILE A 207 24.92 14.97 -18.03
N SER A 208 25.78 15.10 -17.03
CA SER A 208 26.56 16.32 -16.80
C SER A 208 28.03 16.09 -17.15
N VAL A 209 28.57 16.97 -17.98
CA VAL A 209 29.91 16.85 -18.57
C VAL A 209 30.79 18.00 -18.09
N ASN A 210 32.04 17.66 -17.75
CA ASN A 210 33.15 18.54 -17.41
C ASN A 210 32.99 19.40 -16.15
N ARG A 211 32.32 18.92 -15.08
CA ARG A 211 32.22 19.67 -13.80
C ARG A 211 33.58 19.94 -13.15
N ASN A 212 34.61 19.16 -13.50
CA ASN A 212 35.98 19.32 -13.05
C ASN A 212 36.88 20.14 -13.99
N LYS A 213 36.32 20.77 -15.04
CA LYS A 213 36.97 21.80 -15.88
C LYS A 213 38.28 21.35 -16.57
N GLN A 214 38.28 20.16 -17.15
CA GLN A 214 39.37 19.66 -17.97
C GLN A 214 39.34 20.22 -19.40
N ASN A 215 40.52 20.25 -20.04
CA ASN A 215 40.66 20.55 -21.47
C ASN A 215 40.84 19.22 -22.22
N ILE A 216 39.95 18.90 -23.15
CA ILE A 216 39.90 17.59 -23.82
C ILE A 216 39.62 17.79 -25.32
N LYS A 217 40.30 17.02 -26.16
CA LYS A 217 40.20 17.12 -27.63
C LYS A 217 39.31 16.04 -28.22
N GLY A 218 38.45 16.39 -29.17
CA GLY A 218 37.54 15.46 -29.86
C GLY A 218 36.67 14.63 -28.91
N VAL A 219 35.88 15.28 -28.06
CA VAL A 219 35.00 14.64 -27.09
C VAL A 219 33.74 14.09 -27.75
N THR A 220 33.46 12.82 -27.51
CA THR A 220 32.16 12.21 -27.82
C THR A 220 31.51 11.70 -26.54
N ILE A 221 30.18 11.85 -26.47
CA ILE A 221 29.34 11.25 -25.44
C ILE A 221 28.48 10.18 -26.09
N GLU A 222 28.55 8.96 -25.58
CA GLU A 222 27.71 7.84 -25.95
C GLU A 222 26.77 7.54 -24.78
N ASP A 223 25.50 7.29 -25.06
CA ASP A 223 24.51 6.83 -24.07
C ASP A 223 23.92 5.50 -24.53
N HIS A 224 23.65 4.58 -23.60
CA HIS A 224 23.09 3.28 -23.93
C HIS A 224 22.15 2.77 -22.82
N LEU A 225 20.89 2.55 -23.20
CA LEU A 225 19.90 1.89 -22.35
C LEU A 225 20.34 0.43 -22.11
N ARG A 226 20.51 0.02 -20.86
CA ARG A 226 20.83 -1.37 -20.49
C ARG A 226 19.59 -2.14 -20.01
N PHE A 227 18.44 -1.78 -20.58
CA PHE A 227 17.11 -2.39 -20.41
C PHE A 227 16.34 -2.29 -21.74
N THR A 228 15.37 -3.18 -21.92
CA THR A 228 14.57 -3.30 -23.14
C THR A 228 13.18 -2.67 -22.97
N ASN A 229 12.32 -2.76 -23.99
CA ASN A 229 10.94 -2.24 -23.99
C ASN A 229 10.82 -0.74 -23.68
N ALA A 230 11.86 0.02 -24.03
CA ALA A 230 11.94 1.46 -23.86
C ALA A 230 12.55 2.12 -25.11
N SER A 231 12.35 3.44 -25.26
CA SER A 231 12.90 4.20 -26.38
C SER A 231 13.16 5.65 -26.00
N TYR A 232 14.22 6.25 -26.57
CA TYR A 232 14.46 7.69 -26.45
C TYR A 232 13.34 8.48 -27.13
N VAL A 233 12.82 9.51 -26.43
CA VAL A 233 11.97 10.53 -27.05
C VAL A 233 12.88 11.45 -27.86
N LYS A 234 13.00 11.20 -29.16
CA LYS A 234 14.08 11.77 -30.01
C LYS A 234 14.25 13.29 -29.87
N ASP A 235 13.15 14.03 -29.96
CA ASP A 235 13.17 15.51 -29.92
C ASP A 235 13.40 16.10 -28.51
N SER A 236 13.48 15.25 -27.48
CA SER A 236 13.78 15.66 -26.11
C SER A 236 15.27 15.80 -25.83
N ILE A 237 16.15 15.26 -26.68
CA ILE A 237 17.60 15.29 -26.46
C ILE A 237 18.11 16.71 -26.65
N LYS A 238 18.56 17.32 -25.55
CA LYS A 238 19.01 18.72 -25.51
C LYS A 238 20.43 18.84 -24.98
N VAL A 239 21.32 19.41 -25.79
CA VAL A 239 22.70 19.74 -25.39
C VAL A 239 22.71 21.20 -24.93
N ILE A 240 22.92 21.42 -23.64
CA ILE A 240 22.86 22.73 -23.02
C ILE A 240 24.24 23.06 -22.44
N LYS A 241 24.84 24.13 -22.94
CA LYS A 241 26.11 24.68 -22.42
C LYS A 241 25.83 25.62 -21.26
N GLY A 242 26.72 25.69 -20.27
CA GLY A 242 26.55 26.57 -19.11
C GLY A 242 27.71 26.50 -18.13
N LYS A 243 27.45 26.86 -16.87
CA LYS A 243 28.43 26.81 -15.77
C LYS A 243 27.85 26.06 -14.58
N PHE A 244 28.60 25.13 -14.01
CA PHE A 244 28.26 24.46 -12.76
C PHE A 244 28.88 25.16 -11.54
N SER A 245 28.05 25.37 -10.53
CA SER A 245 28.44 25.72 -9.16
C SER A 245 27.79 24.72 -8.18
N TYR A 246 28.43 24.50 -7.03
CA TYR A 246 27.86 23.68 -5.96
C TYR A 246 27.48 24.59 -4.80
N GLU A 247 26.19 24.67 -4.51
CA GLU A 247 25.60 25.67 -3.61
C GLU A 247 24.59 24.99 -2.69
N THR A 248 24.78 25.11 -1.37
CA THR A 248 23.87 24.55 -0.34
C THR A 248 23.53 23.07 -0.56
N GLY A 249 24.51 22.30 -1.02
CA GLY A 249 24.37 20.88 -1.31
C GLY A 249 23.86 20.55 -2.72
N GLU A 250 23.53 21.51 -3.57
CA GLU A 250 22.94 21.26 -4.88
C GLU A 250 23.86 21.73 -6.02
N TRP A 251 23.87 20.99 -7.13
CA TRP A 251 24.57 21.39 -8.35
C TRP A 251 23.71 22.36 -9.17
N VAL A 252 23.94 23.66 -8.94
CA VAL A 252 23.37 24.75 -9.73
C VAL A 252 24.03 24.76 -11.13
N PHE A 253 23.23 25.06 -12.15
CA PHE A 253 23.69 25.15 -13.54
C PHE A 253 23.20 26.47 -14.16
N SER A 254 24.07 27.47 -14.17
CA SER A 254 23.82 28.83 -14.65
C SER A 254 24.24 29.02 -16.11
N ASP A 255 23.98 30.22 -16.64
CA ASP A 255 24.44 30.67 -17.97
C ASP A 255 24.05 29.71 -19.11
N ARG A 256 22.84 29.14 -18.99
CA ARG A 256 22.33 28.07 -19.85
C ARG A 256 22.05 28.57 -21.26
N VAL A 257 22.72 27.96 -22.25
CA VAL A 257 22.49 28.17 -23.68
C VAL A 257 22.21 26.81 -24.32
N ASP A 258 21.05 26.66 -24.96
CA ASP A 258 20.78 25.50 -25.82
C ASP A 258 21.68 25.59 -27.05
N VAL A 259 22.52 24.58 -27.23
CA VAL A 259 23.47 24.44 -28.34
C VAL A 259 23.21 23.15 -29.13
N THR A 260 22.04 22.53 -28.98
CA THR A 260 21.69 21.24 -29.60
C THR A 260 21.96 21.23 -31.10
N ASP A 261 21.54 22.28 -31.82
CA ASP A 261 21.70 22.40 -33.28
C ASP A 261 23.16 22.58 -33.74
N GLN A 262 24.10 22.81 -32.81
CA GLN A 262 25.54 22.93 -33.08
C GLN A 262 26.25 21.59 -33.02
N HIS A 263 25.60 20.54 -32.51
CA HIS A 263 26.18 19.23 -32.26
C HIS A 263 25.50 18.14 -33.09
N LYS A 264 26.29 17.23 -33.67
CA LYS A 264 25.74 16.08 -34.38
C LYS A 264 25.27 15.03 -33.38
N ILE A 265 23.97 14.78 -33.34
CA ILE A 265 23.33 13.71 -32.56
C ILE A 265 22.98 12.56 -33.52
N THR A 266 23.42 11.34 -33.21
CA THR A 266 23.12 10.14 -33.98
C THR A 266 22.54 9.07 -33.06
N ILE A 267 21.31 8.64 -33.30
CA ILE A 267 20.65 7.53 -32.57
C ILE A 267 20.90 6.24 -33.36
N SER A 268 21.18 5.12 -32.68
CA SER A 268 21.38 3.82 -33.33
C SER A 268 20.09 3.29 -33.99
N GLU A 269 20.23 2.39 -34.96
CA GLU A 269 19.10 1.82 -35.70
C GLU A 269 18.12 1.05 -34.81
N ASP A 270 18.62 0.41 -33.74
CA ASP A 270 17.82 -0.27 -32.72
C ASP A 270 17.17 0.69 -31.70
N GLY A 271 17.51 1.98 -31.73
CA GLY A 271 17.00 2.98 -30.80
C GLY A 271 17.47 2.86 -29.35
N GLN A 272 18.44 1.98 -29.04
CA GLN A 272 18.90 1.72 -27.67
C GLN A 272 20.14 2.54 -27.27
N SER A 273 20.77 3.25 -28.20
CA SER A 273 21.89 4.16 -27.91
C SER A 273 21.82 5.47 -28.71
N PHE A 274 22.51 6.50 -28.21
CA PHE A 274 22.81 7.69 -29.00
C PHE A 274 24.25 8.16 -28.81
N VAL A 275 24.78 8.87 -29.81
CA VAL A 275 26.11 9.47 -29.79
C VAL A 275 26.01 10.96 -30.11
N ILE A 276 26.70 11.78 -29.32
CA ILE A 276 26.83 13.23 -29.51
C ILE A 276 28.31 13.59 -29.67
N ASP A 277 28.64 14.29 -30.75
CA ASP A 277 29.96 14.89 -30.94
C ASP A 277 30.00 16.30 -30.33
N LEU A 278 30.76 16.47 -29.25
CA LEU A 278 30.98 17.75 -28.57
C LEU A 278 32.21 18.50 -29.09
N GLY A 279 33.04 17.86 -29.91
CA GLY A 279 34.30 18.43 -30.40
C GLY A 279 35.31 18.72 -29.28
N ASP A 280 36.10 19.77 -29.45
CA ASP A 280 37.06 20.20 -28.43
C ASP A 280 36.37 20.95 -27.28
N ILE A 281 36.64 20.55 -26.03
CA ILE A 281 36.16 21.24 -24.84
C ILE A 281 37.33 21.80 -24.02
N THR A 282 37.12 22.97 -23.43
CA THR A 282 38.08 23.66 -22.54
C THR A 282 37.60 23.67 -21.09
N ASP A 283 38.42 24.19 -20.18
CA ASP A 283 38.06 24.43 -18.78
C ASP A 283 36.83 25.36 -18.59
N GLN A 284 36.47 26.12 -19.63
CA GLN A 284 35.28 26.96 -19.68
C GLN A 284 34.03 26.23 -20.17
N ASP A 285 34.17 25.07 -20.81
CA ASP A 285 33.10 24.38 -21.52
C ASP A 285 32.52 23.25 -20.66
N GLN A 286 31.27 23.43 -20.24
CA GLN A 286 30.55 22.49 -19.37
C GLN A 286 29.13 22.33 -19.90
N TYR A 287 28.62 21.11 -19.86
CA TYR A 287 27.37 20.76 -20.52
C TYR A 287 26.43 19.95 -19.62
N ARG A 288 25.13 20.15 -19.80
CA ARG A 288 24.10 19.15 -19.51
C ARG A 288 23.55 18.60 -20.82
N ILE A 289 23.39 17.29 -20.89
CA ILE A 289 22.60 16.62 -21.91
C ILE A 289 21.36 16.09 -21.20
N ASP A 290 20.24 16.80 -21.37
CA ASP A 290 18.95 16.47 -20.79
C ASP A 290 18.11 15.73 -21.84
N TYR A 291 17.42 14.64 -21.47
CA TYR A 291 16.54 13.89 -22.39
C TYR A 291 15.53 13.01 -21.65
N LYS A 292 14.55 12.49 -22.39
CA LYS A 292 13.49 11.59 -21.92
C LYS A 292 13.58 10.21 -22.57
N VAL A 293 13.25 9.19 -21.80
CA VAL A 293 13.03 7.81 -22.23
C VAL A 293 11.59 7.44 -21.90
N GLN A 294 10.91 6.83 -22.87
CA GLN A 294 9.55 6.33 -22.74
C GLN A 294 9.58 4.80 -22.60
N LEU A 295 8.95 4.27 -21.55
CA LEU A 295 8.69 2.84 -21.38
C LEU A 295 7.42 2.46 -22.15
N ASN A 296 7.42 1.26 -22.75
CA ASN A 296 6.30 0.72 -23.52
C ASN A 296 5.37 -0.19 -22.68
N TYR A 297 5.54 -0.18 -21.36
CA TYR A 297 4.82 -0.99 -20.37
C TYR A 297 4.59 -0.16 -19.09
N GLU A 298 3.76 -0.65 -18.17
CA GLU A 298 3.66 -0.08 -16.82
C GLU A 298 4.76 -0.71 -15.95
N PRO A 299 5.74 0.06 -15.45
CA PRO A 299 6.80 -0.50 -14.61
C PRO A 299 6.27 -0.80 -13.21
N VAL A 300 6.93 -1.74 -12.53
CA VAL A 300 6.54 -2.15 -11.17
C VAL A 300 7.39 -1.47 -10.10
N ASP A 301 6.87 -1.44 -8.86
CA ASP A 301 7.63 -0.96 -7.70
C ASP A 301 8.95 -1.73 -7.54
N GLY A 302 10.05 -1.01 -7.28
CA GLY A 302 11.39 -1.57 -7.13
C GLY A 302 12.11 -1.92 -8.44
N GLU A 303 11.51 -1.69 -9.61
CA GLU A 303 12.16 -1.96 -10.90
C GLU A 303 13.39 -1.06 -11.13
N LEU A 304 14.49 -1.63 -11.64
CA LEU A 304 15.79 -0.97 -11.75
C LEU A 304 16.22 -0.73 -13.21
N LEU A 305 16.01 0.49 -13.70
CA LEU A 305 16.28 0.90 -15.08
C LEU A 305 17.72 1.41 -15.23
N LYS A 306 18.61 0.51 -15.64
CA LYS A 306 20.06 0.77 -15.78
C LYS A 306 20.37 1.51 -17.08
N ASN A 307 20.91 2.71 -17.01
CA ASN A 307 21.34 3.46 -18.19
C ASN A 307 22.81 3.86 -18.03
N GLU A 308 23.61 3.71 -19.07
CA GLU A 308 25.05 3.95 -19.07
C GLU A 308 25.40 5.10 -20.01
N ALA A 309 26.28 6.00 -19.58
CA ALA A 309 26.89 7.01 -20.43
C ALA A 309 28.41 6.88 -20.41
N THR A 310 29.02 7.02 -21.59
CA THR A 310 30.47 6.90 -21.81
C THR A 310 30.98 8.20 -22.43
N LEU A 311 32.03 8.78 -21.85
CA LEU A 311 32.80 9.86 -22.47
C LEU A 311 34.07 9.27 -23.09
N LYS A 312 34.33 9.60 -24.34
CA LYS A 312 35.61 9.35 -25.03
C LYS A 312 36.21 10.67 -25.45
N GLY A 313 37.53 10.71 -25.55
CA GLY A 313 38.28 11.86 -26.03
C GLY A 313 39.70 11.46 -26.39
N LYS A 314 40.40 12.30 -27.13
CA LYS A 314 41.82 12.06 -27.42
C LYS A 314 42.61 12.04 -26.11
N GLU A 315 43.46 11.02 -25.95
CA GLU A 315 44.29 10.78 -24.76
C GLU A 315 43.48 10.49 -23.46
N ILE A 316 42.18 10.18 -23.58
CA ILE A 316 41.33 9.70 -22.48
C ILE A 316 40.90 8.26 -22.75
N GLU A 317 41.34 7.34 -21.88
CA GLU A 317 40.72 6.03 -21.74
C GLU A 317 39.25 6.21 -21.32
N SER A 318 38.34 5.47 -21.95
CA SER A 318 36.89 5.71 -21.87
C SER A 318 36.40 5.88 -20.44
N LYS A 319 35.62 6.94 -20.20
CA LYS A 319 35.06 7.22 -18.88
C LYS A 319 33.58 6.91 -18.82
N ASP A 320 33.27 5.77 -18.23
CA ASP A 320 31.91 5.27 -18.10
C ASP A 320 31.25 5.72 -16.79
N VAL A 321 29.93 5.92 -16.83
CA VAL A 321 29.08 6.09 -15.66
C VAL A 321 27.73 5.38 -15.87
N THR A 322 27.42 4.46 -14.97
CA THR A 322 26.11 3.84 -14.89
C THR A 322 25.25 4.60 -13.90
N ASN A 323 24.03 4.94 -14.31
CA ASN A 323 22.95 5.36 -13.42
C ASN A 323 21.89 4.26 -13.38
N ILE A 324 21.30 4.05 -12.21
CA ILE A 324 20.20 3.11 -12.02
C ILE A 324 19.01 3.93 -11.53
N ALA A 325 18.00 4.11 -12.38
CA ALA A 325 16.75 4.72 -11.97
C ALA A 325 15.88 3.64 -11.30
N ALA A 326 15.60 3.80 -10.01
CA ALA A 326 14.65 2.94 -9.31
C ALA A 326 13.23 3.50 -9.51
N VAL A 327 12.32 2.64 -9.95
CA VAL A 327 10.89 2.94 -9.99
C VAL A 327 10.33 2.77 -8.58
N GLN A 328 9.60 3.78 -8.10
CA GLN A 328 9.18 3.89 -6.70
C GLN A 328 7.68 4.14 -6.63
N VAL A 329 6.90 3.08 -6.53
CA VAL A 329 5.43 3.17 -6.49
C VAL A 329 4.98 2.79 -5.09
N ALA A 330 4.45 3.75 -4.34
CA ALA A 330 3.81 3.45 -3.07
C ALA A 330 2.60 2.55 -3.28
N GLY A 331 2.34 1.69 -2.30
CA GLY A 331 1.29 0.69 -2.41
C GLY A 331 0.87 0.15 -1.06
N GLY A 332 -0.30 -0.47 -1.04
CA GLY A 332 -0.79 -1.20 0.11
C GLY A 332 -1.74 -2.31 -0.28
N SER A 333 -1.84 -3.28 0.62
CA SER A 333 -2.69 -4.44 0.47
C SER A 333 -3.36 -4.78 1.80
N GLY A 334 -4.45 -5.52 1.72
CA GLY A 334 -5.11 -6.06 2.90
C GLY A 334 -5.94 -7.29 2.59
N VAL A 335 -6.59 -7.76 3.63
CA VAL A 335 -7.61 -8.81 3.60
C VAL A 335 -8.77 -8.37 4.48
N GLY A 336 -9.98 -8.71 4.07
CA GLY A 336 -11.19 -8.64 4.89
C GLY A 336 -12.13 -9.78 4.51
N TYR A 337 -12.96 -10.21 5.45
CA TYR A 337 -13.72 -11.45 5.35
C TYR A 337 -15.22 -11.23 5.47
N VAL A 338 -15.97 -11.99 4.68
CA VAL A 338 -17.40 -12.24 4.92
C VAL A 338 -17.56 -13.60 5.59
N PHE A 339 -18.61 -13.71 6.40
CA PHE A 339 -18.88 -14.84 7.26
C PHE A 339 -20.14 -15.59 6.82
N THR A 340 -20.27 -16.83 7.29
CA THR A 340 -21.40 -17.72 6.95
C THR A 340 -21.99 -18.36 8.20
N ILE A 341 -23.33 -18.33 8.32
CA ILE A 341 -24.07 -19.12 9.32
C ILE A 341 -24.72 -20.30 8.63
N ASN A 342 -24.41 -21.50 9.09
CA ASN A 342 -25.10 -22.74 8.71
C ASN A 342 -26.05 -23.17 9.85
N VAL A 343 -27.25 -23.59 9.49
CA VAL A 343 -28.20 -24.25 10.39
C VAL A 343 -28.38 -25.68 9.94
N HIS A 344 -28.37 -26.62 10.88
CA HIS A 344 -28.76 -28.02 10.64
C HIS A 344 -29.93 -28.37 11.55
N LYS A 345 -31.12 -28.48 10.97
CA LYS A 345 -32.38 -28.74 11.67
C LYS A 345 -32.64 -30.23 11.75
N VAL A 346 -32.80 -30.74 12.97
CA VAL A 346 -33.06 -32.16 13.21
C VAL A 346 -34.20 -32.40 14.20
N ASP A 347 -34.67 -33.64 14.25
CA ASP A 347 -35.53 -34.19 15.30
C ASP A 347 -34.72 -34.78 16.47
N ASP A 348 -35.40 -35.24 17.53
CA ASP A 348 -34.74 -35.88 18.69
C ASP A 348 -33.92 -37.15 18.34
N ALA A 349 -34.15 -37.74 17.17
CA ALA A 349 -33.41 -38.89 16.64
C ALA A 349 -32.30 -38.47 15.65
N ASN A 350 -31.94 -37.18 15.63
CA ASN A 350 -30.98 -36.55 14.72
C ASN A 350 -31.31 -36.75 13.22
N GLN A 351 -32.58 -36.97 12.86
CA GLN A 351 -33.02 -37.02 11.47
C GLN A 351 -33.27 -35.60 10.96
N PRO A 352 -32.87 -35.26 9.72
CA PRO A 352 -33.04 -33.92 9.18
C PRO A 352 -34.53 -33.53 9.00
N ILE A 353 -34.84 -32.27 9.26
CA ILE A 353 -36.19 -31.70 9.12
C ILE A 353 -36.20 -30.67 8.00
N LYS A 354 -36.90 -30.99 6.89
CA LYS A 354 -37.19 -30.09 5.77
C LYS A 354 -38.37 -29.15 6.07
N GLY A 355 -38.30 -27.91 5.60
CA GLY A 355 -39.43 -26.96 5.59
C GLY A 355 -39.56 -26.07 6.84
N ALA A 356 -38.61 -26.12 7.77
CA ALA A 356 -38.63 -25.26 8.97
C ALA A 356 -38.17 -23.86 8.60
N LYS A 357 -38.93 -22.83 8.98
CA LYS A 357 -38.68 -21.43 8.58
C LYS A 357 -37.98 -20.65 9.67
N PHE A 358 -36.91 -19.96 9.29
CA PHE A 358 -36.07 -19.15 10.16
C PHE A 358 -35.99 -17.72 9.66
N LYS A 359 -36.19 -16.77 10.57
CA LYS A 359 -35.86 -15.37 10.37
C LYS A 359 -34.49 -15.09 11.00
N VAL A 360 -33.58 -14.49 10.24
CA VAL A 360 -32.23 -14.14 10.73
C VAL A 360 -32.13 -12.63 10.88
N VAL A 361 -31.73 -12.18 12.07
CA VAL A 361 -31.61 -10.75 12.43
C VAL A 361 -30.21 -10.49 12.99
N ARG A 362 -29.54 -9.46 12.47
CA ARG A 362 -28.28 -8.93 13.03
C ARG A 362 -28.63 -8.04 14.23
N GLU A 363 -28.07 -8.36 15.39
CA GLU A 363 -28.43 -7.67 16.63
C GLU A 363 -27.94 -6.22 16.66
N ALA A 364 -26.74 -5.96 16.13
CA ALA A 364 -26.04 -4.67 16.21
C ALA A 364 -26.83 -3.45 15.68
N ASN A 365 -27.75 -3.67 14.74
CA ASN A 365 -28.58 -2.63 14.11
C ASN A 365 -30.04 -3.09 13.88
N ASN A 366 -30.46 -4.20 14.49
CA ASN A 366 -31.75 -4.87 14.27
C ASN A 366 -32.11 -5.15 12.79
N GLN A 367 -31.10 -5.26 11.91
CA GLN A 367 -31.30 -5.52 10.49
C GLN A 367 -31.77 -6.96 10.28
N VAL A 368 -32.95 -7.12 9.66
CA VAL A 368 -33.38 -8.41 9.14
C VAL A 368 -32.51 -8.75 7.93
N ILE A 369 -31.78 -9.85 8.02
CA ILE A 369 -30.93 -10.37 6.94
C ILE A 369 -31.81 -11.08 5.89
N GLY A 370 -32.77 -11.88 6.36
CA GLY A 370 -33.71 -12.59 5.51
C GLY A 370 -34.57 -13.59 6.27
N GLU A 371 -35.44 -14.26 5.52
CA GLU A 371 -36.18 -15.44 5.94
C GLU A 371 -35.75 -16.62 5.07
N TYR A 372 -35.57 -17.79 5.69
CA TYR A 372 -34.95 -18.97 5.12
C TYR A 372 -35.76 -20.22 5.49
N GLU A 373 -35.72 -21.25 4.65
CA GLU A 373 -36.42 -22.52 4.86
C GLU A 373 -35.43 -23.69 4.74
N THR A 374 -35.53 -24.68 5.62
CA THR A 374 -34.59 -25.82 5.63
C THR A 374 -34.79 -26.75 4.43
N ASP A 375 -33.68 -27.15 3.81
CA ASP A 375 -33.66 -28.04 2.65
C ASP A 375 -34.00 -29.51 2.99
N GLU A 376 -33.92 -30.40 2.00
CA GLU A 376 -34.23 -31.84 2.18
C GLU A 376 -33.29 -32.55 3.17
N ASN A 377 -32.13 -31.97 3.43
CA ASN A 377 -31.11 -32.42 4.37
C ASN A 377 -31.18 -31.63 5.69
N GLY A 378 -32.22 -30.83 5.91
CA GLY A 378 -32.42 -30.00 7.10
C GLY A 378 -31.53 -28.76 7.17
N ASN A 379 -30.86 -28.37 6.08
CA ASN A 379 -29.85 -27.31 6.11
C ASN A 379 -30.38 -25.94 5.65
N ILE A 380 -29.80 -24.89 6.23
CA ILE A 380 -29.82 -23.51 5.71
C ILE A 380 -28.38 -22.99 5.71
N THR A 381 -28.00 -22.25 4.67
CA THR A 381 -26.74 -21.51 4.62
C THR A 381 -27.02 -20.03 4.36
N VAL A 382 -26.55 -19.17 5.27
CA VAL A 382 -26.65 -17.71 5.18
C VAL A 382 -25.25 -17.14 4.98
N ASN A 383 -24.98 -16.67 3.76
CA ASN A 383 -23.67 -16.15 3.33
C ASN A 383 -23.59 -14.61 3.43
N ALA A 384 -22.40 -14.06 3.16
CA ALA A 384 -22.15 -12.62 3.03
C ALA A 384 -22.45 -11.82 4.30
N LEU A 385 -22.16 -12.40 5.47
CA LEU A 385 -22.39 -11.79 6.77
C LEU A 385 -21.16 -11.02 7.28
N LEU A 386 -21.41 -10.03 8.12
CA LEU A 386 -20.37 -9.43 8.97
C LEU A 386 -20.19 -10.27 10.24
N LYS A 387 -19.03 -10.18 10.87
CA LYS A 387 -18.70 -10.89 12.11
C LYS A 387 -19.34 -10.20 13.33
N ASP A 388 -20.63 -10.44 13.48
CA ASP A 388 -21.50 -9.81 14.47
C ASP A 388 -22.33 -10.86 15.23
N LYS A 389 -23.09 -10.39 16.23
CA LYS A 389 -24.10 -11.20 16.88
C LYS A 389 -25.39 -11.27 16.05
N TYR A 390 -25.91 -12.48 15.87
CA TYR A 390 -27.16 -12.76 15.14
C TYR A 390 -28.13 -13.56 16.02
N ILE A 391 -29.41 -13.32 15.79
CA ILE A 391 -30.52 -14.09 16.35
C ILE A 391 -31.22 -14.80 15.20
N LEU A 392 -31.35 -16.12 15.33
CA LEU A 392 -32.10 -16.98 14.43
C LEU A 392 -33.40 -17.36 15.13
N THR A 393 -34.52 -16.79 14.68
CA THR A 393 -35.85 -17.10 15.21
C THR A 393 -36.53 -18.11 14.31
N GLU A 394 -36.83 -19.32 14.81
CA GLU A 394 -37.72 -20.25 14.13
C GLU A 394 -39.15 -19.70 14.20
N THR A 395 -39.74 -19.42 13.04
CA THR A 395 -41.07 -18.80 12.92
C THR A 395 -42.17 -19.81 12.60
N GLU A 396 -41.81 -20.94 11.98
CA GLU A 396 -42.75 -21.98 11.57
C GLU A 396 -42.03 -23.34 11.55
N ALA A 397 -42.49 -24.27 12.39
CA ALA A 397 -42.08 -25.67 12.32
C ALA A 397 -42.95 -26.44 11.30
N PRO A 398 -42.40 -27.45 10.60
CA PRO A 398 -43.18 -28.31 9.72
C PRO A 398 -44.22 -29.14 10.46
N ALA A 399 -45.26 -29.57 9.74
CA ALA A 399 -46.33 -30.41 10.29
C ALA A 399 -45.77 -31.69 10.98
N GLY A 400 -46.25 -31.94 12.20
CA GLY A 400 -45.79 -33.05 13.04
C GLY A 400 -44.55 -32.76 13.90
N PHE A 401 -44.07 -31.52 13.94
CA PHE A 401 -42.99 -31.06 14.83
C PHE A 401 -43.40 -29.81 15.61
N VAL A 402 -42.82 -29.63 16.80
CA VAL A 402 -43.06 -28.46 17.66
C VAL A 402 -41.75 -27.68 17.84
N ILE A 403 -41.80 -26.35 17.73
CA ILE A 403 -40.66 -25.48 18.02
C ILE A 403 -40.29 -25.65 19.50
N LYS A 404 -39.07 -26.11 19.78
CA LYS A 404 -38.58 -26.33 21.14
C LYS A 404 -38.13 -25.02 21.79
N ASP A 405 -37.19 -24.35 21.12
CA ASP A 405 -36.56 -23.10 21.53
C ASP A 405 -36.62 -22.18 20.31
N ALA A 406 -37.43 -21.13 20.37
CA ALA A 406 -37.70 -20.29 19.19
C ALA A 406 -36.47 -19.49 18.74
N ASP A 407 -35.66 -18.98 19.67
CA ASP A 407 -34.50 -18.16 19.37
C ASP A 407 -33.20 -18.92 19.60
N THR A 408 -32.34 -19.00 18.58
CA THR A 408 -30.96 -19.45 18.67
C THR A 408 -30.01 -18.27 18.46
N VAL A 409 -29.06 -18.08 19.38
CA VAL A 409 -28.05 -17.00 19.29
C VAL A 409 -26.77 -17.52 18.65
N VAL A 410 -26.23 -16.73 17.71
CA VAL A 410 -24.86 -16.80 17.20
C VAL A 410 -24.11 -15.57 17.72
N ASN A 411 -23.06 -15.77 18.51
CA ASN A 411 -22.17 -14.73 18.98
C ASN A 411 -20.95 -14.58 18.04
N VAL A 412 -20.20 -13.49 18.20
CA VAL A 412 -19.00 -13.16 17.39
C VAL A 412 -17.92 -14.23 17.52
N GLU A 413 -17.79 -14.82 18.70
CA GLU A 413 -16.85 -15.88 19.05
C GLU A 413 -17.26 -17.29 18.59
N ASP A 414 -18.50 -17.47 18.10
CA ASP A 414 -18.93 -18.76 17.53
C ASP A 414 -18.39 -18.99 16.11
N PHE A 415 -17.95 -17.93 15.42
CA PHE A 415 -17.38 -18.02 14.07
C PHE A 415 -15.95 -18.58 14.12
N GLY A 416 -15.73 -19.68 13.40
CA GLY A 416 -14.44 -20.34 13.27
C GLY A 416 -13.44 -19.58 12.39
N THR A 417 -12.23 -20.11 12.33
CA THR A 417 -11.15 -19.62 11.45
C THR A 417 -11.40 -19.88 9.95
N ASP A 418 -12.43 -20.66 9.64
CA ASP A 418 -12.99 -20.84 8.29
C ASP A 418 -14.02 -19.76 7.93
N HIS A 419 -14.24 -18.78 8.82
CA HIS A 419 -15.25 -17.72 8.73
C HIS A 419 -16.70 -18.25 8.76
N ALA A 420 -16.92 -19.46 9.27
CA ALA A 420 -18.24 -20.06 9.37
C ALA A 420 -18.62 -20.46 10.80
N VAL A 421 -19.91 -20.65 11.03
CA VAL A 421 -20.48 -21.26 12.24
C VAL A 421 -21.59 -22.22 11.84
N THR A 422 -21.72 -23.33 12.55
CA THR A 422 -22.85 -24.27 12.38
C THR A 422 -23.64 -24.39 13.68
N LYS A 423 -24.95 -24.17 13.62
CA LYS A 423 -25.88 -24.35 14.75
C LYS A 423 -26.84 -25.51 14.44
N THR A 424 -26.81 -26.56 15.26
CA THR A 424 -27.78 -27.66 15.19
C THR A 424 -29.00 -27.32 16.05
N ILE A 425 -30.20 -27.31 15.47
CA ILE A 425 -31.45 -26.89 16.15
C ILE A 425 -32.44 -28.05 16.14
N VAL A 426 -32.92 -28.47 17.32
CA VAL A 426 -33.71 -29.70 17.53
C VAL A 426 -35.19 -29.37 17.79
N ASN A 427 -36.11 -29.97 17.03
CA ASN A 427 -37.55 -29.92 17.32
C ASN A 427 -38.07 -31.31 17.63
N PRO A 428 -38.75 -31.52 18.78
CA PRO A 428 -39.45 -32.76 19.02
C PRO A 428 -40.62 -32.95 18.07
N LYS A 429 -40.98 -34.22 17.86
CA LYS A 429 -42.22 -34.59 17.17
C LYS A 429 -43.41 -34.22 18.04
N GLU A 430 -44.49 -33.79 17.39
CA GLU A 430 -45.75 -33.49 18.07
C GLU A 430 -46.31 -34.75 18.74
N GLU A 431 -46.51 -34.72 20.05
CA GLU A 431 -47.06 -35.86 20.79
C GLU A 431 -48.54 -36.06 20.42
N THR A 432 -48.82 -37.06 19.58
CA THR A 432 -50.19 -37.49 19.30
C THR A 432 -50.86 -38.02 20.56
N THR A 433 -51.59 -37.13 21.24
CA THR A 433 -52.42 -37.47 22.40
C THR A 433 -53.60 -38.32 21.93
N THR A 434 -53.42 -39.64 21.97
CA THR A 434 -54.47 -40.60 21.62
C THR A 434 -55.56 -40.54 22.68
N THR A 435 -56.57 -39.70 22.44
CA THR A 435 -57.78 -39.65 23.27
C THR A 435 -58.59 -40.91 22.99
N THR A 436 -58.43 -41.93 23.84
CA THR A 436 -59.28 -43.12 23.85
C THR A 436 -60.70 -42.71 24.23
N THR A 437 -61.55 -42.44 23.23
CA THR A 437 -62.98 -42.24 23.42
C THR A 437 -63.61 -43.55 23.88
N THR A 438 -63.77 -43.70 25.21
CA THR A 438 -64.52 -44.82 25.79
C THR A 438 -65.99 -44.70 25.40
N THR A 439 -66.39 -45.43 24.36
CA THR A 439 -67.80 -45.54 23.94
C THR A 439 -68.61 -46.26 25.03
N SER A 440 -69.28 -45.48 25.88
CA SER A 440 -70.27 -46.01 26.83
C SER A 440 -71.51 -46.48 26.08
N THR A 441 -71.68 -47.80 25.94
CA THR A 441 -72.89 -48.42 25.39
C THR A 441 -74.07 -48.26 26.35
N THR A 442 -74.95 -47.29 26.10
CA THR A 442 -76.26 -47.19 26.74
C THR A 442 -77.30 -48.02 25.98
N THR A 443 -77.60 -49.21 26.50
CA THR A 443 -78.68 -50.07 25.99
C THR A 443 -80.02 -49.34 26.10
N THR A 444 -80.56 -48.90 24.97
CA THR A 444 -81.90 -48.28 24.89
C THR A 444 -82.84 -49.21 24.14
N THR A 445 -83.90 -49.64 24.82
CA THR A 445 -84.92 -50.56 24.33
C THR A 445 -85.74 -49.96 23.18
N GLU A 446 -86.10 -50.78 22.20
CA GLU A 446 -86.94 -50.39 21.05
C GLU A 446 -88.36 -49.94 21.44
N ALA A 447 -88.87 -48.97 20.69
CA ALA A 447 -90.31 -48.74 20.46
C ALA A 447 -90.50 -48.22 19.02
N PRO A 448 -91.65 -48.47 18.36
CA PRO A 448 -91.62 -48.77 16.92
C PRO A 448 -91.93 -47.60 15.96
N THR A 449 -91.39 -47.74 14.74
CA THR A 449 -91.80 -47.26 13.42
C THR A 449 -92.92 -46.19 13.29
N THR A 450 -92.66 -45.16 12.47
CA THR A 450 -93.55 -44.72 11.36
C THR A 450 -92.74 -43.91 10.33
N SER A 451 -92.99 -44.15 9.05
CA SER A 451 -92.31 -43.49 7.92
C SER A 451 -92.95 -42.15 7.55
N THR A 452 -92.14 -41.12 7.26
CA THR A 452 -92.55 -39.97 6.44
C THR A 452 -91.45 -39.58 5.47
N THR A 453 -91.77 -39.61 4.18
CA THR A 453 -90.97 -39.07 3.08
C THR A 453 -91.16 -37.57 2.97
N THR A 454 -90.08 -36.79 2.85
CA THR A 454 -90.13 -35.41 2.35
C THR A 454 -89.00 -35.17 1.36
N THR A 455 -89.38 -34.97 0.09
CA THR A 455 -88.51 -34.49 -0.99
C THR A 455 -88.47 -32.97 -0.97
N THR A 456 -87.28 -32.36 -1.05
CA THR A 456 -87.08 -30.98 -1.53
C THR A 456 -85.80 -30.91 -2.36
N GLU A 457 -85.83 -30.12 -3.42
CA GLU A 457 -84.83 -30.10 -4.50
C GLU A 457 -83.56 -29.26 -4.24
N ALA A 458 -82.63 -29.33 -5.19
CA ALA A 458 -81.34 -28.64 -5.24
C ALA A 458 -81.45 -27.11 -5.46
N PRO A 459 -80.31 -26.40 -5.59
CA PRO A 459 -79.88 -26.15 -6.97
C PRO A 459 -78.37 -26.26 -7.26
N THR A 460 -78.09 -26.87 -8.43
CA THR A 460 -77.06 -26.54 -9.43
C THR A 460 -75.61 -26.22 -9.02
N THR A 461 -74.68 -27.06 -9.50
CA THR A 461 -73.38 -26.62 -10.05
C THR A 461 -73.22 -27.17 -11.47
N SER A 462 -72.68 -26.35 -12.38
CA SER A 462 -72.71 -26.58 -13.83
C SER A 462 -71.84 -27.72 -14.33
N THR A 463 -72.33 -28.43 -15.35
CA THR A 463 -71.60 -29.44 -16.12
C THR A 463 -70.73 -28.83 -17.21
N THR A 464 -69.50 -29.32 -17.38
CA THR A 464 -68.76 -29.24 -18.65
C THR A 464 -68.39 -30.64 -19.09
N THR A 465 -68.92 -31.06 -20.26
CA THR A 465 -68.67 -32.37 -20.88
C THR A 465 -67.60 -32.23 -21.95
N THR A 466 -66.59 -33.10 -21.96
CA THR A 466 -65.78 -33.44 -23.14
C THR A 466 -65.48 -34.94 -23.13
N GLU A 467 -65.25 -35.53 -24.31
CA GLU A 467 -65.61 -36.91 -24.63
C GLU A 467 -64.62 -38.02 -24.22
N ALA A 468 -65.10 -39.26 -24.36
CA ALA A 468 -64.35 -40.49 -24.11
C ALA A 468 -63.23 -40.74 -25.15
N PRO A 469 -62.14 -41.43 -24.78
CA PRO A 469 -61.07 -41.77 -25.71
C PRO A 469 -61.46 -42.93 -26.64
N THR A 470 -61.28 -42.74 -27.94
CA THR A 470 -61.35 -43.82 -28.93
C THR A 470 -59.97 -44.26 -29.42
N THR A 471 -59.87 -45.58 -29.55
CA THR A 471 -58.71 -46.43 -29.87
C THR A 471 -57.81 -45.96 -31.02
N SER A 472 -56.50 -46.18 -30.87
CA SER A 472 -55.61 -46.58 -31.97
C SER A 472 -54.53 -47.54 -31.45
N THR A 473 -54.23 -48.57 -32.22
CA THR A 473 -53.50 -49.79 -31.83
C THR A 473 -51.99 -49.72 -32.01
N THR A 474 -51.22 -50.43 -31.18
CA THR A 474 -50.11 -51.32 -31.60
C THR A 474 -49.87 -52.37 -30.50
N THR A 475 -49.43 -53.57 -30.87
CA THR A 475 -49.46 -54.77 -30.02
C THR A 475 -48.22 -55.65 -30.25
N THR A 476 -47.53 -56.03 -29.17
CA THR A 476 -46.63 -57.23 -29.06
C THR A 476 -45.28 -57.11 -29.84
N GLU A 477 -44.11 -57.59 -29.37
CA GLU A 477 -43.77 -58.74 -28.50
C GLU A 477 -42.84 -58.45 -27.29
N ALA A 478 -42.92 -59.36 -26.32
CA ALA A 478 -41.86 -59.78 -25.38
C ALA A 478 -41.61 -61.28 -25.64
N PRO A 479 -40.44 -61.90 -25.37
CA PRO A 479 -39.81 -62.02 -24.03
C PRO A 479 -38.26 -61.85 -24.09
N THR A 480 -37.36 -62.30 -23.19
CA THR A 480 -37.42 -63.27 -22.07
C THR A 480 -36.34 -63.03 -20.99
N THR A 481 -36.68 -63.35 -19.74
CA THR A 481 -35.91 -63.95 -18.63
C THR A 481 -34.36 -64.02 -18.65
N SER A 482 -33.75 -63.63 -17.52
CA SER A 482 -32.59 -64.33 -16.92
C SER A 482 -32.54 -64.12 -15.40
N THR A 483 -32.41 -65.20 -14.63
CA THR A 483 -32.23 -65.23 -13.16
C THR A 483 -31.28 -66.38 -12.75
N THR A 484 -30.85 -66.40 -11.48
CA THR A 484 -29.93 -67.38 -10.80
C THR A 484 -28.46 -66.91 -10.79
N THR A 485 -27.90 -66.35 -9.69
CA THR A 485 -27.38 -66.96 -8.42
C THR A 485 -26.19 -67.90 -8.68
N THR A 486 -24.96 -67.74 -8.16
CA THR A 486 -24.45 -67.74 -6.75
C THR A 486 -22.97 -67.24 -6.81
N GLU A 487 -22.31 -66.59 -5.84
CA GLU A 487 -21.83 -67.04 -4.51
C GLU A 487 -21.47 -65.85 -3.58
N ALA A 488 -21.19 -66.14 -2.31
CA ALA A 488 -20.82 -65.20 -1.23
C ALA A 488 -19.36 -65.44 -0.73
N PRO A 489 -18.95 -65.03 0.49
CA PRO A 489 -18.51 -63.66 0.81
C PRO A 489 -17.06 -63.61 1.35
N THR A 490 -16.33 -62.49 1.17
CA THR A 490 -15.13 -62.19 2.00
C THR A 490 -14.92 -60.71 2.33
N THR A 491 -14.87 -60.48 3.63
CA THR A 491 -14.28 -59.41 4.46
C THR A 491 -13.29 -58.42 3.80
N SER A 492 -13.49 -57.13 4.07
CA SER A 492 -12.54 -56.04 3.79
C SER A 492 -11.65 -55.74 5.00
N THR A 493 -10.33 -55.59 4.80
CA THR A 493 -9.43 -54.89 5.74
C THR A 493 -8.34 -54.09 5.00
N THR A 494 -8.46 -52.76 5.09
CA THR A 494 -7.43 -51.71 5.19
C THR A 494 -6.00 -51.98 4.65
N THR A 495 -5.51 -51.14 3.72
CA THR A 495 -4.55 -50.02 4.00
C THR A 495 -4.09 -49.29 2.73
N THR A 496 -4.26 -47.97 2.73
CA THR A 496 -3.54 -46.85 2.05
C THR A 496 -2.60 -47.07 0.85
N GLU A 497 -2.83 -46.33 -0.24
CA GLU A 497 -1.80 -45.58 -1.00
C GLU A 497 -2.39 -44.25 -1.57
N ALA A 498 -1.52 -43.34 -2.03
CA ALA A 498 -1.80 -41.91 -2.27
C ALA A 498 -1.90 -41.53 -3.79
N PRO A 499 -2.33 -40.30 -4.17
CA PRO A 499 -2.94 -40.02 -5.48
C PRO A 499 -2.00 -39.40 -6.53
N THR A 500 -2.43 -39.39 -7.81
CA THR A 500 -2.03 -38.37 -8.80
C THR A 500 -3.15 -38.04 -9.80
N THR A 501 -3.04 -36.86 -10.42
CA THR A 501 -4.12 -36.08 -11.06
C THR A 501 -4.15 -36.25 -12.59
N SER A 502 -5.33 -36.07 -13.21
CA SER A 502 -5.50 -35.94 -14.67
C SER A 502 -5.99 -34.53 -15.04
N THR A 503 -5.41 -33.92 -16.07
CA THR A 503 -5.81 -32.60 -16.61
C THR A 503 -6.51 -32.70 -17.97
N THR A 504 -7.30 -31.67 -18.28
CA THR A 504 -8.32 -31.65 -19.35
C THR A 504 -7.75 -31.37 -20.74
N THR A 505 -8.37 -31.98 -21.76
CA THR A 505 -8.14 -31.73 -23.19
C THR A 505 -9.10 -30.66 -23.75
N THR A 506 -8.63 -29.81 -24.66
CA THR A 506 -9.48 -28.93 -25.49
C THR A 506 -9.03 -29.03 -26.95
N GLU A 507 -9.99 -29.09 -27.89
CA GLU A 507 -9.74 -29.39 -29.30
C GLU A 507 -9.24 -28.21 -30.16
N ALA A 508 -8.73 -28.57 -31.35
CA ALA A 508 -8.13 -27.69 -32.35
C ALA A 508 -9.16 -26.98 -33.27
N PRO A 509 -8.68 -26.11 -34.18
CA PRO A 509 -9.19 -26.18 -35.54
C PRO A 509 -8.13 -26.22 -36.65
N THR A 510 -8.32 -27.20 -37.54
CA THR A 510 -8.13 -27.18 -39.00
C THR A 510 -6.79 -26.76 -39.63
N THR A 511 -6.16 -27.74 -40.28
CA THR A 511 -5.03 -27.65 -41.20
C THR A 511 -5.34 -26.92 -42.50
N SER A 512 -4.34 -26.25 -43.08
CA SER A 512 -4.24 -25.99 -44.53
C SER A 512 -2.83 -26.34 -44.99
N THR A 513 -2.73 -27.16 -46.04
CA THR A 513 -1.46 -27.76 -46.49
C THR A 513 -0.76 -26.91 -47.54
N THR A 514 0.54 -26.67 -47.37
CA THR A 514 1.44 -26.30 -48.48
C THR A 514 2.78 -27.01 -48.34
N THR A 515 3.20 -27.68 -49.41
CA THR A 515 4.47 -28.43 -49.56
C THR A 515 5.68 -27.50 -49.63
N THR A 516 6.85 -27.90 -49.11
CA THR A 516 8.19 -27.77 -49.77
C THR A 516 9.29 -28.49 -48.96
N GLU A 517 10.06 -29.31 -49.67
CA GLU A 517 11.41 -29.89 -49.46
C GLU A 517 11.98 -30.32 -48.09
N ALA A 518 12.72 -31.43 -48.13
CA ALA A 518 13.43 -32.02 -47.01
C ALA A 518 14.83 -31.40 -46.79
N PRO A 519 15.21 -31.03 -45.56
CA PRO A 519 16.58 -30.69 -45.23
C PRO A 519 17.44 -31.92 -44.92
N THR A 520 18.71 -31.83 -45.29
CA THR A 520 19.74 -32.86 -45.16
C THR A 520 20.15 -33.16 -43.71
N THR A 521 20.50 -34.41 -43.44
CA THR A 521 21.12 -34.85 -42.18
C THR A 521 22.50 -34.22 -41.99
N SER A 522 22.66 -33.40 -40.94
CA SER A 522 23.97 -32.98 -40.43
C SER A 522 24.30 -33.75 -39.16
N THR A 523 25.35 -34.57 -39.18
CA THR A 523 25.84 -35.29 -38.01
C THR A 523 26.72 -34.39 -37.15
N THR A 524 26.30 -34.09 -35.92
CA THR A 524 27.15 -33.46 -34.91
C THR A 524 27.63 -34.52 -33.92
N THR A 525 28.93 -34.76 -33.89
CA THR A 525 29.57 -35.65 -32.90
C THR A 525 29.65 -34.95 -31.55
N THR A 526 29.09 -35.57 -30.50
CA THR A 526 29.28 -35.13 -29.11
C THR A 526 30.41 -35.96 -28.49
N GLU A 527 31.49 -35.30 -28.03
CA GLU A 527 32.56 -35.96 -27.31
C GLU A 527 32.16 -36.35 -25.88
N ALA A 528 32.80 -37.39 -25.35
CA ALA A 528 32.55 -37.89 -24.00
C ALA A 528 33.16 -36.97 -22.91
N PRO A 529 32.55 -36.90 -21.71
CA PRO A 529 33.05 -36.06 -20.63
C PRO A 529 34.40 -36.57 -20.10
N THR A 530 35.39 -35.67 -19.99
CA THR A 530 36.70 -35.96 -19.40
C THR A 530 36.65 -35.83 -17.88
N THR A 531 36.98 -36.93 -17.18
CA THR A 531 37.12 -36.95 -15.73
C THR A 531 38.42 -36.29 -15.30
N SER A 532 38.34 -35.15 -14.60
CA SER A 532 39.51 -34.52 -13.96
C SER A 532 39.73 -35.10 -12.56
N THR A 533 40.86 -35.78 -12.36
CA THR A 533 41.28 -36.30 -11.05
C THR A 533 41.97 -35.22 -10.22
N THR A 534 41.37 -34.83 -9.09
CA THR A 534 42.01 -33.92 -8.13
C THR A 534 42.94 -34.69 -7.21
N THR A 535 44.26 -34.46 -7.32
CA THR A 535 45.27 -35.01 -6.40
C THR A 535 45.44 -34.07 -5.21
N THR A 536 45.23 -34.59 -4.00
CA THR A 536 45.47 -33.85 -2.75
C THR A 536 46.94 -33.97 -2.35
N GLU A 537 47.69 -32.87 -2.40
CA GLU A 537 49.02 -32.79 -1.77
C GLU A 537 48.92 -32.43 -0.28
N ALA A 538 49.90 -32.89 0.50
CA ALA A 538 49.96 -32.70 1.95
C ALA A 538 50.45 -31.28 2.32
N PRO A 539 50.02 -30.72 3.48
CA PRO A 539 50.43 -29.38 3.89
C PRO A 539 51.92 -29.31 4.24
N ILE A 540 52.65 -28.42 3.56
CA ILE A 540 54.04 -28.07 3.89
C ILE A 540 54.07 -26.97 4.96
N THR A 541 54.79 -27.23 6.05
CA THR A 541 54.97 -26.28 7.16
C THR A 541 56.04 -25.24 6.83
N SER A 542 55.62 -24.00 6.58
CA SER A 542 56.53 -22.86 6.39
C SER A 542 56.97 -22.28 7.75
N THR A 543 58.22 -22.54 8.16
CA THR A 543 58.80 -21.93 9.36
C THR A 543 59.34 -20.53 9.06
N THR A 544 58.67 -19.48 9.55
CA THR A 544 59.19 -18.11 9.53
C THR A 544 60.05 -17.86 10.78
N THR A 545 61.37 -17.82 10.61
CA THR A 545 62.31 -17.48 11.70
C THR A 545 62.33 -15.97 11.94
N THR A 546 61.83 -15.54 13.10
CA THR A 546 62.05 -14.18 13.62
C THR A 546 63.38 -14.11 14.38
N THR A 547 64.31 -13.28 13.90
CA THR A 547 65.52 -12.89 14.64
C THR A 547 65.32 -11.51 15.26
N PRO A 548 65.62 -11.29 16.56
CA PRO A 548 65.52 -9.97 17.18
C PRO A 548 66.75 -9.11 16.86
N GLU A 549 66.54 -7.83 16.55
CA GLU A 549 67.62 -6.83 16.41
C GLU A 549 67.50 -5.73 17.49
N VAL A 550 68.67 -5.19 17.87
CA VAL A 550 68.90 -4.34 19.04
C VAL A 550 68.79 -2.85 18.67
N PRO A 551 68.23 -1.97 19.52
CA PRO A 551 68.20 -0.53 19.26
C PRO A 551 69.44 0.20 19.82
N THR A 552 70.08 1.02 18.99
CA THR A 552 71.06 2.06 19.40
C THR A 552 70.96 3.30 18.49
N PRO A 553 71.43 4.50 18.92
CA PRO A 553 70.71 5.75 18.61
C PRO A 553 71.49 6.86 17.87
N SER A 554 70.76 7.77 17.21
CA SER A 554 71.10 9.18 16.88
C SER A 554 70.09 9.72 15.86
N SER A 555 69.85 11.02 15.66
CA SER A 555 70.10 12.26 16.43
C SER A 555 69.40 13.42 15.68
N SER A 556 69.04 14.51 16.37
CA SER A 556 68.52 15.80 15.82
C SER A 556 67.14 15.73 15.12
N SER A 557 66.28 16.75 15.17
CA SER A 557 66.21 17.94 16.03
C SER A 557 64.86 18.64 15.80
N GLU A 558 64.15 19.07 16.86
CA GLU A 558 63.65 20.45 16.96
C GLU A 558 62.99 20.79 18.31
N THR A 559 63.22 22.04 18.69
CA THR A 559 62.79 22.82 19.85
C THR A 559 61.28 22.81 20.14
N THR A 560 60.88 22.74 21.42
CA THR A 560 59.86 23.62 22.05
C THR A 560 59.94 23.52 23.59
N THR A 561 59.46 24.55 24.28
CA THR A 561 59.83 24.98 25.64
C THR A 561 59.12 24.30 26.82
N THR A 562 59.85 24.28 27.94
CA THR A 562 59.46 23.89 29.30
C THR A 562 58.23 24.60 29.89
N SER A 563 57.37 23.88 30.62
CA SER A 563 56.80 24.37 31.89
C SER A 563 56.36 23.22 32.80
N THR A 564 56.58 23.38 34.11
CA THR A 564 56.55 22.36 35.16
C THR A 564 55.16 22.13 35.76
N ALA A 565 54.87 20.90 36.21
CA ALA A 565 53.83 20.61 37.22
C ALA A 565 54.35 20.89 38.65
N PRO A 566 53.48 21.01 39.69
CA PRO A 566 52.95 19.83 40.39
C PRO A 566 51.43 19.94 40.69
N SER A 567 50.63 18.88 40.65
CA SER A 567 50.53 17.76 41.61
C SER A 567 50.23 18.17 43.06
N VAL A 568 48.95 18.06 43.45
CA VAL A 568 48.52 17.69 44.81
C VAL A 568 47.33 16.71 44.69
N SER A 569 47.39 15.62 45.44
CA SER A 569 46.34 14.62 45.61
C SER A 569 45.66 14.84 46.96
N SER A 570 44.33 14.66 47.05
CA SER A 570 43.72 13.69 48.00
C SER A 570 42.19 13.79 48.11
N GLU A 571 41.59 12.60 48.24
CA GLU A 571 40.42 12.25 49.05
C GLU A 571 38.98 12.62 48.63
N THR A 572 38.19 11.56 48.58
CA THR A 572 36.74 11.48 48.42
C THR A 572 36.06 11.61 49.78
N THR A 573 34.93 12.32 49.86
CA THR A 573 33.93 12.06 50.91
C THR A 573 32.51 12.19 50.37
N THR A 574 31.72 11.13 50.55
CA THR A 574 30.29 11.07 50.22
C THR A 574 29.43 11.79 51.25
N THR A 575 28.42 12.52 50.78
CA THR A 575 27.15 12.72 51.50
C THR A 575 26.00 12.72 50.49
N GLU A 576 24.94 11.97 50.76
CA GLU A 576 23.73 11.94 49.95
C GLU A 576 22.89 13.21 50.16
N GLU A 577 22.27 13.74 49.11
CA GLU A 577 20.94 14.36 49.27
C GLU A 577 20.03 14.12 48.05
N LYS A 578 18.73 14.19 48.35
CA LYS A 578 17.56 13.65 47.62
C LYS A 578 17.31 14.27 46.22
N PRO A 579 16.75 13.50 45.26
CA PRO A 579 16.43 14.03 43.93
C PRO A 579 15.21 14.98 43.94
N GLY A 580 15.38 16.16 43.33
CA GLY A 580 14.29 17.05 42.95
C GLY A 580 13.75 16.70 41.56
N LEU A 581 12.43 16.64 41.41
CA LEU A 581 11.75 16.43 40.12
C LEU A 581 11.80 17.68 39.21
N PRO A 582 11.56 17.53 37.88
CA PRO A 582 11.88 18.56 36.90
C PRO A 582 10.93 19.76 36.90
N ASN A 583 11.45 20.92 36.49
CA ASN A 583 10.65 22.10 36.15
C ASN A 583 9.82 21.85 34.88
N THR A 584 8.50 21.85 35.02
CA THR A 584 7.57 22.10 33.91
C THR A 584 7.32 23.60 33.78
N GLY A 585 7.57 24.16 32.60
CA GLY A 585 7.38 25.58 32.34
C GLY A 585 7.23 25.87 30.85
N GLU A 586 6.02 26.24 30.45
CA GLU A 586 5.69 26.61 29.07
C GLU A 586 6.43 27.89 28.64
N SER A 587 6.88 27.95 27.38
CA SER A 587 7.29 29.21 26.75
C SER A 587 6.67 29.40 25.35
N LYS A 588 5.40 29.76 25.34
CA LYS A 588 4.74 30.40 24.19
C LYS A 588 4.13 31.73 24.61
N GLY A 589 4.87 32.83 24.47
CA GLY A 589 4.33 34.14 24.89
C GLY A 589 5.23 35.38 24.91
N THR A 590 6.33 35.45 24.12
CA THR A 590 7.30 36.55 24.28
C THR A 590 7.74 37.28 23.00
N LEU A 591 7.08 37.06 21.85
CA LEU A 591 7.35 37.82 20.62
C LEU A 591 6.35 38.95 20.36
N PHE A 592 5.06 38.76 20.68
CA PHE A 592 4.01 39.77 20.46
C PHE A 592 4.11 40.96 21.43
N THR A 593 4.57 40.74 22.66
CA THR A 593 4.67 41.79 23.70
C THR A 593 5.73 42.85 23.38
N ILE A 594 6.80 42.46 22.67
CA ILE A 594 7.90 43.36 22.30
C ILE A 594 7.47 44.32 21.18
N ILE A 595 6.71 43.85 20.18
CA ILE A 595 6.21 44.69 19.08
C ILE A 595 5.20 45.73 19.60
N GLY A 596 4.32 45.34 20.53
CA GLY A 596 3.36 46.25 21.17
C GLY A 596 4.03 47.36 22.00
N ALA A 597 5.14 47.07 22.69
CA ALA A 597 5.89 48.08 23.43
C ALA A 597 6.55 49.12 22.52
N VAL A 598 7.12 48.70 21.38
CA VAL A 598 7.81 49.59 20.43
C VAL A 598 6.83 50.56 19.74
N THR A 599 5.61 50.13 19.43
CA THR A 599 4.57 51.02 18.86
C THR A 599 4.05 52.04 19.88
N LEU A 600 3.89 51.65 21.14
CA LEU A 600 3.45 52.56 22.20
C LEU A 600 4.51 53.65 22.52
N ILE A 601 5.79 53.29 22.57
CA ILE A 601 6.88 54.25 22.79
C ILE A 601 6.98 55.24 21.61
N SER A 602 6.83 54.75 20.38
CA SER A 602 6.89 55.58 19.17
C SER A 602 5.77 56.62 19.10
N SER A 603 4.55 56.28 19.54
CA SER A 603 3.43 57.22 19.62
C SER A 603 3.61 58.29 20.70
N ILE A 604 4.20 57.95 21.86
CA ILE A 604 4.54 58.91 22.92
C ILE A 604 5.60 59.93 22.44
N VAL A 605 6.64 59.47 21.73
CA VAL A 605 7.66 60.37 21.14
C VAL A 605 7.06 61.31 20.09
N LEU A 606 6.15 60.82 19.25
CA LEU A 606 5.48 61.65 18.25
C LEU A 606 4.62 62.77 18.89
N VAL A 607 3.88 62.44 19.97
CA VAL A 607 3.08 63.42 20.72
C VAL A 607 3.96 64.46 21.43
N ALA A 608 5.12 64.06 21.97
CA ALA A 608 6.07 64.97 22.59
C ALA A 608 6.67 65.97 21.58
N ILE A 609 7.01 65.52 20.37
CA ILE A 609 7.51 66.38 19.28
C ILE A 609 6.42 67.37 18.83
N LEU A 610 5.17 66.91 18.68
CA LEU A 610 4.03 67.77 18.30
C LEU A 610 3.66 68.80 19.38
N HIS A 611 3.85 68.48 20.66
CA HIS A 611 3.66 69.46 21.74
C HIS A 611 4.77 70.51 21.78
N LYS A 612 6.02 70.13 21.47
CA LYS A 612 7.15 71.06 21.47
C LYS A 612 7.08 72.06 20.31
N SER A 613 6.59 71.66 19.14
CA SER A 613 6.42 72.56 17.98
C SER A 613 5.24 73.55 18.09
N LYS A 614 4.61 73.67 19.27
CA LYS A 614 3.46 74.55 19.51
C LYS A 614 3.75 75.64 20.56
N LYS A 615 5.02 75.80 20.95
CA LYS A 615 5.45 76.77 21.97
C LYS A 615 6.73 77.55 21.63
N ASP A 616 7.18 77.47 20.38
CA ASP A 616 8.16 78.36 19.73
C ASP A 616 7.51 78.95 18.47
#